data_AF-A0A959DLF4-F1
#
_entry.id   AF-A0A959DLF4-F1
#
_cell.length_a   1.000
_cell.length_b   1.000
_cell.length_c   1.000
_cell.angle_alpha   90.00
_cell.angle_beta   90.00
_cell.angle_gamma   90.00
#
_symmetry.space_group_name_H-M   'P 1'
#
loop_
_entity.id
_entity.type
_entity.pdbx_description
1 polymer ?
#
loop_
_entity_poly.entity_id
_entity_poly.type
_entity_poly.pdbx_seq_one_letter_code
_entity_poly.pdbx_strand_id
1 'polypeptide(L)'
;SIRLDPAEQADPEDEGRFYEVLVYIKEPQATVDYYLAKFYRNDTIQNWDGEWAFAYDDLLLTEDIDNLPAPFYYAKDDLAKVEMYAVTRECYKYYLDLNENINSDGGMFSGQPANLRTNIEGGAIGYFQVSGLADAEIRVAD
;
A
#
# COMPACT_ATOMS: atom_id res chain seq x y z
N SER A 1 -11.88 1.67 10.96
CA SER A 1 -13.23 2.24 11.12
C SER A 1 -13.68 2.78 9.76
N ILE A 2 -14.91 3.27 9.63
CA ILE A 2 -15.46 3.76 8.35
C ILE A 2 -15.97 5.18 8.54
N ARG A 3 -15.79 6.04 7.55
CA ARG A 3 -16.32 7.41 7.50
C ARG A 3 -16.85 7.72 6.11
N LEU A 4 -17.98 8.43 6.04
CA LEU A 4 -18.47 9.03 4.79
C LEU A 4 -17.67 10.31 4.50
N ASP A 5 -17.13 10.45 3.29
CA ASP A 5 -16.60 11.73 2.80
C ASP A 5 -17.70 12.51 2.06
N PRO A 6 -18.22 13.63 2.60
CA PRO A 6 -19.27 14.40 1.95
C PRO A 6 -18.83 15.11 0.67
N ALA A 7 -17.54 15.43 0.54
CA ALA A 7 -17.00 16.08 -0.66
C ALA A 7 -16.95 15.05 -1.80
N GLU A 8 -16.42 13.85 -1.53
CA GLU A 8 -16.42 12.75 -2.49
C GLU A 8 -17.85 12.32 -2.85
N GLN A 9 -18.79 12.32 -1.89
CA GLN A 9 -20.19 12.03 -2.20
C GLN A 9 -20.83 13.08 -3.13
N ALA A 10 -20.42 14.35 -3.03
CA ALA A 10 -20.96 15.42 -3.85
C ALA A 10 -20.40 15.43 -5.28
N ASP A 11 -19.16 14.98 -5.46
CA ASP A 11 -18.45 14.93 -6.75
C ASP A 11 -17.53 13.68 -6.80
N PRO A 12 -18.11 12.48 -6.99
CA PRO A 12 -17.35 11.23 -6.89
C PRO A 12 -16.43 11.02 -8.10
N GLU A 13 -15.17 10.67 -7.85
CA GLU A 13 -14.27 10.17 -8.90
C GLU A 13 -14.79 8.84 -9.47
N ASP A 14 -15.28 7.98 -8.57
CA ASP A 14 -15.92 6.70 -8.89
C ASP A 14 -17.37 6.68 -8.35
N GLU A 15 -18.35 6.55 -9.25
CA GLU A 15 -19.77 6.52 -8.86
C GLU A 15 -20.05 5.52 -7.73
N GLY A 16 -20.65 6.01 -6.64
CA GLY A 16 -21.06 5.20 -5.49
C GLY A 16 -19.95 4.87 -4.50
N ARG A 17 -18.73 5.38 -4.69
CA ARG A 17 -17.58 5.14 -3.79
C ARG A 17 -17.16 6.42 -3.09
N PHE A 18 -17.57 6.56 -1.84
CA PHE A 18 -17.33 7.77 -1.03
C PHE A 18 -17.13 7.44 0.46
N TYR A 19 -16.95 6.16 0.79
CA TYR A 19 -16.59 5.74 2.14
C TYR A 19 -15.07 5.58 2.25
N GLU A 20 -14.49 6.23 3.25
CA GLU A 20 -13.12 5.99 3.68
C GLU A 20 -13.09 4.84 4.68
N VAL A 21 -12.14 3.93 4.48
CA VAL A 21 -11.78 2.94 5.49
C VAL A 21 -10.54 3.44 6.20
N LEU A 22 -10.67 3.69 7.50
CA LEU A 22 -9.62 4.24 8.33
C LEU A 22 -8.84 3.10 9.02
N VAL A 23 -7.53 3.10 8.82
CA VAL A 23 -6.59 2.13 9.35
C VAL A 23 -6.00 2.66 10.66
N TYR A 24 -5.87 1.74 11.62
CA TYR A 24 -5.18 1.96 12.88
C TYR A 24 -3.91 1.13 12.87
N ILE A 25 -2.77 1.77 13.07
CA ILE A 25 -1.48 1.11 13.09
C ILE A 25 -0.79 1.47 14.39
N LYS A 26 -0.25 0.45 15.05
CA LYS A 26 0.60 0.61 16.22
C LYS A 26 1.99 0.10 15.87
N GLU A 27 2.96 1.00 15.90
CA GLU A 27 4.33 0.76 15.46
C GLU A 27 5.27 0.70 16.69
N PRO A 28 6.12 -0.35 16.84
CA PRO A 28 7.12 -0.40 17.89
C PRO A 28 8.33 0.52 17.64
N GLN A 29 8.34 1.70 18.25
CA GLN A 29 9.42 2.70 18.09
C GLN A 29 10.82 2.28 18.61
N ALA A 30 10.96 1.10 19.20
CA ALA A 30 12.24 0.60 19.74
C ALA A 30 13.11 -0.07 18.66
N THR A 31 12.54 -0.40 17.50
CA THR A 31 13.18 -1.08 16.38
C THR A 31 13.18 -0.19 15.14
N VAL A 32 13.95 -0.61 14.11
CA VAL A 32 13.86 -0.02 12.78
C VAL A 32 13.21 -1.07 11.89
N ASP A 33 11.95 -0.85 11.56
CA ASP A 33 11.08 -1.78 10.86
C ASP A 33 10.63 -1.23 9.49
N TYR A 34 10.35 -2.16 8.59
CA TYR A 34 9.89 -1.85 7.25
C TYR A 34 8.62 -2.62 6.95
N TYR A 35 7.68 -1.97 6.28
CA TYR A 35 6.35 -2.53 6.07
C TYR A 35 5.96 -2.47 4.60
N LEU A 36 5.28 -3.51 4.13
CA LEU A 36 4.54 -3.52 2.86
C LEU A 36 3.06 -3.64 3.19
N ALA A 37 2.25 -2.67 2.75
CA ALA A 37 0.80 -2.74 2.85
C ALA A 37 0.18 -3.20 1.53
N LYS A 38 -0.91 -3.95 1.61
CA LYS A 38 -1.78 -4.25 0.48
C LYS A 38 -3.22 -3.95 0.89
N PHE A 39 -3.90 -3.18 0.05
CA PHE A 39 -5.30 -2.83 0.22
C PHE A 39 -6.13 -3.64 -0.75
N TYR A 40 -7.26 -4.16 -0.28
CA TYR A 40 -8.15 -5.01 -1.06
C TYR A 40 -9.57 -4.49 -0.98
N ARG A 41 -10.27 -4.57 -2.11
CA ARG A 41 -11.70 -4.34 -2.25
C ARG A 41 -12.31 -5.56 -2.92
N ASN A 42 -13.21 -6.26 -2.24
CA ASN A 42 -13.87 -7.48 -2.74
C ASN A 42 -12.88 -8.49 -3.35
N ASP A 43 -11.85 -8.86 -2.59
CA ASP A 43 -10.78 -9.80 -2.99
C ASP A 43 -9.83 -9.31 -4.09
N THR A 44 -9.99 -8.08 -4.57
CA THR A 44 -9.13 -7.48 -5.58
C THR A 44 -8.16 -6.49 -4.95
N ILE A 45 -6.86 -6.69 -5.15
CA ILE A 45 -5.85 -5.72 -4.71
C ILE A 45 -6.07 -4.37 -5.39
N GLN A 46 -6.01 -3.30 -4.62
CA GLN A 46 -6.08 -1.92 -5.10
C GLN A 46 -4.67 -1.35 -5.08
N ASN A 47 -4.17 -0.99 -6.26
CA ASN A 47 -2.80 -0.51 -6.44
C ASN A 47 -2.62 0.29 -7.75
N TRP A 48 -3.68 0.99 -8.18
CA TRP A 48 -3.72 1.72 -9.47
C TRP A 48 -3.24 0.86 -10.65
N ASP A 49 -3.86 -0.31 -10.84
CA ASP A 49 -3.55 -1.24 -11.93
C ASP A 49 -2.06 -1.64 -12.04
N GLY A 50 -1.35 -1.66 -10.90
CA GLY A 50 0.06 -2.01 -10.83
C GLY A 50 1.01 -0.83 -10.83
N GLU A 51 0.53 0.40 -10.82
CA GLU A 51 1.36 1.61 -10.78
C GLU A 51 2.02 1.84 -9.40
N TRP A 52 1.51 1.20 -8.34
CA TRP A 52 2.00 1.44 -6.98
C TRP A 52 2.20 0.19 -6.13
N ALA A 53 3.25 0.20 -5.32
CA ALA A 53 3.43 -0.68 -4.18
C ALA A 53 3.55 0.14 -2.89
N PHE A 54 2.74 -0.16 -1.88
CA PHE A 54 2.70 0.59 -0.63
C PHE A 54 3.77 0.10 0.36
N ALA A 55 5.02 0.46 0.09
CA ALA A 55 6.16 0.13 0.96
C ALA A 55 6.56 1.35 1.81
N TYR A 56 6.73 1.15 3.11
CA TYR A 56 6.97 2.21 4.09
C TYR A 56 8.19 1.92 4.97
N ASP A 57 8.91 2.98 5.31
CA ASP A 57 9.90 3.04 6.39
C ASP A 57 9.19 3.55 7.66
N ASP A 58 9.46 2.93 8.80
CA ASP A 58 8.84 3.30 10.08
C ASP A 58 9.10 4.75 10.51
N LEU A 59 10.16 5.38 10.00
CA LEU A 59 10.48 6.79 10.23
C LEU A 59 9.36 7.75 9.78
N LEU A 60 8.47 7.31 8.89
CA LEU A 60 7.31 8.07 8.43
C LEU A 60 6.04 7.74 9.22
N LEU A 61 6.07 6.73 10.10
CA LEU A 61 4.94 6.28 10.89
C LEU A 61 5.10 6.77 12.34
N THR A 62 4.14 7.57 12.83
CA THR A 62 4.08 7.91 14.26
C THR A 62 3.71 6.68 15.08
N GLU A 63 4.12 6.61 16.35
CA GLU A 63 3.91 5.44 17.24
C GLU A 63 2.47 4.89 17.21
N ASP A 64 1.50 5.79 17.32
CA ASP A 64 0.09 5.49 17.11
C ASP A 64 -0.40 6.29 15.88
N ILE A 65 -0.72 5.57 14.81
CA ILE A 65 -1.45 6.14 13.67
C ILE A 65 -2.92 5.83 13.87
N ASP A 66 -3.66 6.88 14.19
CA ASP A 66 -5.10 6.85 14.36
C ASP A 66 -5.76 7.56 13.16
N ASN A 67 -6.73 6.89 12.55
CA ASN A 67 -7.54 7.40 11.44
C ASN A 67 -6.79 7.67 10.11
N LEU A 68 -5.80 6.85 9.74
CA LEU A 68 -5.19 6.96 8.40
C LEU A 68 -6.18 6.43 7.34
N PRO A 69 -6.68 7.25 6.41
CA PRO A 69 -7.52 6.74 5.34
C PRO A 69 -6.75 5.79 4.44
N ALA A 70 -7.39 4.69 4.08
CA ALA A 70 -6.93 3.86 2.97
C ALA A 70 -6.84 4.72 1.69
N PRO A 71 -5.91 4.41 0.78
CA PRO A 71 -5.67 5.20 -0.43
C PRO A 71 -6.82 5.16 -1.47
N PHE A 72 -7.94 4.49 -1.16
CA PHE A 72 -9.06 4.28 -2.06
C PHE A 72 -10.38 4.41 -1.30
N TYR A 73 -11.39 4.92 -2.01
CA TYR A 73 -12.78 4.90 -1.53
C TYR A 73 -13.48 3.58 -1.81
N TYR A 74 -14.46 3.28 -0.96
CA TYR A 74 -15.28 2.08 -1.02
C TYR A 74 -16.74 2.44 -1.23
N ALA A 75 -17.49 1.51 -1.83
CA ALA A 75 -18.94 1.56 -1.87
C ALA A 75 -19.54 0.87 -0.64
N LYS A 76 -20.82 1.15 -0.39
CA LYS A 76 -21.59 0.37 0.59
C LYS A 76 -21.53 -1.12 0.24
N ASP A 77 -21.47 -1.97 1.27
CA ASP A 77 -21.37 -3.42 1.21
C ASP A 77 -20.05 -4.00 0.67
N ASP A 78 -19.09 -3.16 0.22
CA ASP A 78 -17.75 -3.62 -0.14
C ASP A 78 -17.06 -4.26 1.08
N LEU A 79 -16.29 -5.32 0.82
CA LEU A 79 -15.35 -5.87 1.79
C LEU A 79 -14.00 -5.17 1.61
N ALA A 80 -13.65 -4.33 2.57
CA ALA A 80 -12.34 -3.71 2.66
C ALA A 80 -11.42 -4.58 3.50
N LYS A 81 -10.24 -4.92 2.96
CA LYS A 81 -9.21 -5.66 3.70
C LYS A 81 -7.86 -4.99 3.54
N VAL A 82 -7.10 -4.93 4.63
CA VAL A 82 -5.72 -4.45 4.64
C VAL A 82 -4.82 -5.56 5.16
N GLU A 83 -3.75 -5.82 4.42
CA GLU A 83 -2.68 -6.71 4.85
C GLU A 83 -1.41 -5.89 5.04
N MET A 84 -0.75 -6.08 6.17
CA MET A 84 0.52 -5.43 6.51
C MET A 84 1.57 -6.51 6.75
N TYR A 85 2.62 -6.46 5.94
CA TYR A 85 3.73 -7.40 5.96
C TYR A 85 4.94 -6.74 6.60
N ALA A 86 5.50 -7.35 7.63
CA ALA A 86 6.82 -6.99 8.13
C ALA A 86 7.88 -7.52 7.15
N VAL A 87 8.67 -6.62 6.55
CA VAL A 87 9.64 -6.96 5.52
C VAL A 87 11.06 -6.61 5.94
N THR A 88 12.04 -7.28 5.35
CA THR A 88 13.44 -6.89 5.52
C THR A 88 13.72 -5.57 4.81
N ARG A 89 14.79 -4.89 5.22
CA ARG A 89 15.26 -3.67 4.56
C ARG A 89 15.54 -3.88 3.07
N GLU A 90 16.06 -5.04 2.70
CA GLU A 90 16.37 -5.43 1.33
C GLU A 90 15.10 -5.57 0.48
N CYS A 91 14.03 -6.13 1.07
CA CYS A 91 12.74 -6.26 0.43
C CYS A 91 12.05 -4.89 0.26
N TYR A 92 12.08 -4.05 1.30
CA TYR A 92 11.62 -2.65 1.20
C TYR A 92 12.31 -1.88 0.07
N LYS A 93 13.65 -1.99 0.02
CA LYS A 93 14.48 -1.41 -1.04
C LYS A 93 14.11 -1.90 -2.44
N TYR A 94 13.79 -3.19 -2.59
CA TYR A 94 13.29 -3.72 -3.87
C TYR A 94 11.99 -3.02 -4.29
N TYR A 95 11.03 -2.86 -3.38
CA TYR A 95 9.77 -2.18 -3.69
C TYR A 95 9.94 -0.69 -4.00
N LEU A 96 10.91 0.00 -3.37
CA LEU A 96 11.29 1.35 -3.77
C LEU A 96 11.81 1.40 -5.21
N ASP A 97 12.76 0.53 -5.56
CA ASP A 97 13.27 0.45 -6.94
C ASP A 97 12.13 0.15 -7.92
N LEU A 98 11.22 -0.74 -7.52
CA LEU A 98 10.08 -1.15 -8.34
C LEU A 98 9.16 0.03 -8.62
N ASN A 99 8.76 0.78 -7.58
CA ASN A 99 7.96 2.00 -7.75
C ASN A 99 8.67 3.04 -8.61
N GLU A 100 9.97 3.27 -8.39
CA GLU A 100 10.75 4.20 -9.22
C GLU A 100 10.80 3.75 -10.69
N ASN A 101 10.94 2.44 -10.95
CA ASN A 101 10.98 1.91 -12.32
C ASN A 101 9.61 1.97 -13.01
N ILE A 102 8.53 1.66 -12.30
CA ILE A 102 7.16 1.67 -12.85
C ILE A 102 6.74 3.10 -13.19
N ASN A 103 7.09 4.07 -12.34
CA ASN A 103 6.71 5.48 -12.48
C ASN A 103 7.76 6.33 -13.22
N SER A 104 8.82 5.72 -13.76
CA SER A 104 9.83 6.43 -14.56
C SER A 104 9.54 6.24 -16.05
N ASP A 105 8.99 7.30 -16.67
CA ASP A 105 8.63 7.32 -18.10
C ASP A 105 9.83 7.27 -19.06
N GLY A 106 11.08 7.18 -18.56
CA GLY A 106 12.26 7.15 -19.41
C GLY A 106 12.45 8.41 -20.26
N GLY A 107 11.83 9.54 -19.85
CA GLY A 107 11.89 10.83 -20.53
C GLY A 107 13.31 11.33 -20.79
N MET A 108 13.46 12.32 -21.68
CA MET A 108 14.76 12.84 -22.15
C MET A 108 15.71 13.32 -21.03
N PHE A 109 15.16 13.59 -19.83
CA PHE A 109 15.91 14.00 -18.64
C PHE A 109 15.81 13.02 -17.46
N SER A 110 15.08 11.90 -17.60
CA SER A 110 15.07 10.87 -16.56
C SER A 110 16.36 10.07 -16.62
N GLY A 111 16.93 9.75 -15.46
CA GLY A 111 18.02 8.79 -15.38
C GLY A 111 17.62 7.43 -15.98
N GLN A 112 18.59 6.68 -16.47
CA GLN A 112 18.33 5.31 -16.91
C GLN A 112 17.70 4.51 -15.76
N PRO A 113 16.62 3.75 -16.00
CA PRO A 113 16.02 2.91 -14.97
C PRO A 113 17.08 1.97 -14.40
N ALA A 114 17.22 1.96 -13.07
CA ALA A 114 18.20 1.13 -12.39
C ALA A 114 17.71 -0.33 -12.32
N ASN A 115 18.64 -1.28 -12.37
CA ASN A 115 18.31 -2.70 -12.15
C ASN A 115 17.68 -2.89 -10.76
N LEU A 116 16.54 -3.60 -10.72
CA LEU A 116 15.87 -3.94 -9.47
C LEU A 116 16.77 -4.81 -8.59
N ARG A 117 16.89 -4.45 -7.30
CA ARG A 117 17.58 -5.29 -6.30
C ARG A 117 16.80 -6.58 -6.06
N THR A 118 17.32 -7.73 -6.48
CA THR A 118 16.66 -9.04 -6.28
C THR A 118 17.46 -9.95 -5.33
N ASN A 119 16.76 -10.89 -4.71
CA ASN A 119 17.36 -12.02 -3.98
C ASN A 119 17.23 -13.36 -4.74
N ILE A 120 16.80 -13.33 -6.01
CA ILE A 120 16.64 -14.51 -6.85
C ILE A 120 17.83 -14.61 -7.80
N GLU A 121 18.45 -15.79 -7.86
CA GLU A 121 19.57 -16.07 -8.76
C GLU A 121 19.09 -16.68 -10.09
N GLY A 122 19.93 -16.64 -11.13
CA GLY A 122 19.64 -17.26 -12.42
C GLY A 122 18.95 -16.36 -13.45
N GLY A 123 18.92 -15.04 -13.23
CA GLY A 123 18.40 -14.06 -14.21
C GLY A 123 16.88 -13.84 -14.16
N ALA A 124 16.20 -14.38 -13.14
CA ALA A 124 14.79 -14.08 -12.90
C ALA A 124 14.60 -12.65 -12.38
N ILE A 125 13.46 -12.04 -12.68
CA ILE A 125 13.05 -10.74 -12.17
C ILE A 125 12.01 -10.97 -11.08
N GLY A 126 12.23 -10.40 -9.91
CA GLY A 126 11.30 -10.52 -8.77
C GLY A 126 12.02 -10.42 -7.44
N TYR A 127 11.28 -10.65 -6.36
CA TYR A 127 11.83 -10.80 -5.02
C TYR A 127 11.09 -11.92 -4.30
N PHE A 128 11.84 -12.90 -3.79
CA PHE A 128 11.28 -13.96 -2.97
C PHE A 128 11.10 -13.44 -1.53
N GLN A 129 9.85 -13.30 -1.09
CA GLN A 129 9.51 -12.71 0.20
C GLN A 129 8.94 -13.77 1.16
N VAL A 130 9.42 -13.74 2.41
CA VAL A 130 8.78 -14.39 3.56
C VAL A 130 8.66 -13.32 4.65
N SER A 131 7.45 -13.14 5.17
CA SER A 131 7.12 -12.05 6.09
C SER A 131 6.14 -12.49 7.15
N GLY A 132 6.21 -11.84 8.33
CA GLY A 132 5.08 -11.83 9.26
C GLY A 132 3.94 -11.01 8.66
N LEU A 133 2.71 -11.51 8.78
CA LEU A 133 1.51 -10.88 8.27
C LEU A 133 0.60 -10.50 9.44
N ALA A 134 0.13 -9.26 9.43
CA ALA A 134 -1.05 -8.82 10.16
C ALA A 134 -2.10 -8.38 9.16
N ASP A 135 -3.35 -8.81 9.33
CA ASP A 135 -4.44 -8.40 8.46
C ASP A 135 -5.68 -8.01 9.26
N ALA A 136 -6.50 -7.15 8.65
CA ALA A 136 -7.78 -6.75 9.17
C ALA A 136 -8.75 -6.52 8.02
N GLU A 137 -10.02 -6.85 8.24
CA GLU A 137 -11.09 -6.63 7.27
C GLU A 137 -12.32 -6.01 7.93
N ILE A 138 -13.07 -5.25 7.14
CA ILE A 138 -14.34 -4.66 7.55
C ILE A 138 -15.26 -4.61 6.34
N ARG A 139 -16.53 -4.96 6.55
CA ARG A 139 -17.58 -4.71 5.56
C ARG A 139 -18.06 -3.28 5.71
N VAL A 140 -18.07 -2.54 4.61
CA VAL A 140 -18.56 -1.16 4.58
C VAL A 140 -20.07 -1.16 4.82
N ALA A 141 -20.47 -0.52 5.92
CA ALA A 141 -21.86 -0.37 6.32
C ALA A 141 -22.12 1.09 6.71
N ASP A 142 -23.39 1.49 6.65
CA ASP A 142 -23.85 2.83 7.07
C ASP A 142 -23.72 3.04 8.59
#